data_AF-A0A7W5EDI1-F1
#
_entry.id   AF-A0A7W5EDI1-F1
#
_cell.length_a   1.000
_cell.length_b   1.000
_cell.length_c   1.000
_cell.angle_alpha   90.00
_cell.angle_beta   90.00
_cell.angle_gamma   90.00
#
_symmetry.space_group_name_H-M   'P 1'
#
loop_
_entity.id
_entity.type
_entity.pdbx_description
1 polymer ?
#
loop_
_entity_poly.entity_id
_entity_poly.type
_entity_poly.pdbx_seq_one_letter_code
_entity_poly.pdbx_strand_id
1 'polypeptide(L)'
;MPDATSRFSLAGKAIFHYMGTSTLSSYVVVTDIALARIRSDAPFRKVCYIGCGVTTGVGAVLFSAKVEAGANVAVFGLGGIGVNVIQAAKMAGADKVIGVDINPARQREPAATSAASAMRVLLYTSHRPYGPYLAPQQPGINPRMEIWNT
;
A
#
# COMPACT_ATOMS: atom_id res chain seq x y z
N MET A 1 16.98 16.44 -7.67
CA MET A 1 16.77 16.31 -9.13
C MET A 1 17.91 15.48 -9.72
N PRO A 2 17.83 14.97 -10.97
CA PRO A 2 18.93 14.20 -11.56
C PRO A 2 20.27 14.94 -11.60
N ASP A 3 20.22 16.28 -11.69
CA ASP A 3 21.37 17.18 -11.59
C ASP A 3 21.89 17.39 -10.15
N ALA A 4 21.44 16.57 -9.19
CA ALA A 4 21.74 16.66 -7.76
C ALA A 4 21.36 17.98 -7.05
N THR A 5 20.66 18.89 -7.73
CA THR A 5 20.22 20.17 -7.12
C THR A 5 18.78 20.10 -6.64
N SER A 6 18.39 21.09 -5.82
CA SER A 6 17.01 21.27 -5.36
C SER A 6 16.27 22.34 -6.17
N ARG A 7 14.93 22.26 -6.10
CA ARG A 7 14.00 23.28 -6.62
C ARG A 7 13.18 23.90 -5.48
N PHE A 8 13.45 23.48 -4.25
CA PHE A 8 12.80 23.98 -3.05
C PHE A 8 13.84 24.66 -2.16
N SER A 9 13.46 25.82 -1.64
CA SER A 9 14.19 26.50 -0.59
C SER A 9 13.21 27.12 0.40
N LEU A 10 13.64 27.24 1.65
CA LEU A 10 12.90 27.93 2.71
C LEU A 10 13.90 28.71 3.56
N ALA A 11 13.66 30.01 3.73
CA ALA A 11 14.55 30.91 4.46
C ALA A 11 16.03 30.79 4.04
N GLY A 12 16.29 30.71 2.74
CA GLY A 12 17.64 30.59 2.18
C GLY A 12 18.28 29.21 2.30
N LYS A 13 17.61 28.22 2.90
CA LYS A 13 18.10 26.84 3.02
C LYS A 13 17.42 25.96 1.98
N ALA A 14 18.21 25.14 1.29
CA ALA A 14 17.67 24.15 0.35
C ALA A 14 16.86 23.08 1.09
N ILE A 15 15.70 22.72 0.55
CA ILE A 15 14.89 21.59 1.02
C ILE A 15 15.09 20.43 0.05
N PHE A 16 15.22 19.21 0.55
CA PHE A 16 15.38 18.05 -0.31
C PHE A 16 14.10 17.65 -1.03
N HIS A 17 14.26 17.11 -2.23
CA HIS A 17 13.19 16.43 -2.94
C HIS A 17 12.96 15.03 -2.36
N TYR A 18 11.72 14.56 -2.39
CA TYR A 18 11.36 13.21 -1.97
C TYR A 18 10.81 12.40 -3.15
N MET A 19 11.42 11.24 -3.41
CA MET A 19 11.04 10.29 -4.48
C MET A 19 10.90 10.91 -5.88
N GLY A 20 11.52 12.07 -6.12
CA GLY A 20 11.43 12.80 -7.40
C GLY A 20 10.06 13.42 -7.69
N THR A 21 9.13 13.46 -6.73
CA THR A 21 7.75 13.98 -6.92
C THR A 21 7.40 15.11 -5.95
N SER A 22 7.80 15.00 -4.68
CA SER A 22 7.65 16.05 -3.65
C SER A 22 6.24 16.68 -3.56
N THR A 23 5.18 15.87 -3.67
CA THR A 23 3.79 16.32 -3.87
C THR A 23 3.12 17.00 -2.66
N LEU A 24 3.85 17.21 -1.56
CA LEU A 24 3.37 17.94 -0.38
C LEU A 24 3.69 19.44 -0.50
N SER A 25 3.42 20.01 -1.67
CA SER A 25 3.63 21.42 -2.01
C SER A 25 2.59 21.84 -3.05
N SER A 26 2.18 23.10 -3.03
CA SER A 26 1.24 23.65 -4.02
C SER A 26 1.79 23.61 -5.46
N TYR A 27 3.12 23.66 -5.59
CA TYR A 27 3.83 23.55 -6.87
C TYR A 27 5.03 22.64 -6.71
N VAL A 28 5.32 21.86 -7.75
CA VAL A 28 6.48 20.96 -7.81
C VAL A 28 7.15 21.10 -9.16
N VAL A 29 8.48 20.94 -9.15
CA VAL A 29 9.26 20.75 -10.38
C VAL A 29 9.69 19.29 -10.40
N VAL A 30 9.30 18.60 -11.47
CA VAL A 30 9.57 17.18 -11.67
C VAL A 30 10.19 16.98 -13.04
N THR A 31 10.89 15.87 -13.21
CA THR A 31 11.42 15.46 -14.51
C THR A 31 10.31 14.89 -15.38
N ASP A 32 10.42 15.07 -16.68
CA ASP A 32 9.53 14.48 -17.69
C ASP A 32 9.40 12.96 -17.54
N ILE A 33 10.49 12.24 -17.24
CA ILE A 33 10.49 10.79 -16.99
C ILE A 33 9.66 10.37 -15.76
N ALA A 34 9.33 11.31 -14.87
CA ALA A 34 8.55 11.07 -13.65
C ALA A 34 7.10 11.58 -13.79
N LEU A 35 6.69 11.97 -15.01
CA LEU A 35 5.36 12.46 -15.33
C LEU A 35 4.66 11.54 -16.33
N ALA A 36 3.44 11.13 -15.99
CA ALA A 36 2.54 10.45 -16.91
C ALA A 36 1.34 11.36 -17.19
N ARG A 37 1.13 11.71 -18.47
CA ARG A 37 -0.06 12.43 -18.89
C ARG A 37 -1.28 11.51 -18.79
N ILE A 38 -2.32 11.96 -18.10
CA ILE A 38 -3.60 11.26 -18.00
C ILE A 38 -4.67 11.97 -18.82
N ARG A 39 -5.82 11.30 -19.02
CA ARG A 39 -7.01 11.88 -19.64
C ARG A 39 -7.47 13.14 -18.89
N SER A 40 -7.90 14.17 -19.62
CA SER A 40 -8.24 15.49 -19.06
C SER A 40 -9.53 15.50 -18.23
N ASP A 41 -10.41 14.52 -18.44
CA ASP A 41 -11.68 14.34 -17.74
C ASP A 41 -11.57 13.44 -16.48
N ALA A 42 -10.36 12.99 -16.13
CA ALA A 42 -10.15 12.17 -14.94
C ALA A 42 -10.39 12.97 -13.65
N PRO A 43 -11.22 12.48 -12.72
CA PRO A 43 -11.45 13.17 -11.45
C PRO A 43 -10.21 13.10 -10.56
N PHE A 44 -9.43 14.20 -10.51
CA PHE A 44 -8.09 14.25 -9.89
C PHE A 44 -8.04 13.70 -8.46
N ARG A 45 -9.05 14.02 -7.62
CA ARG A 45 -9.14 13.56 -6.22
C ARG A 45 -9.21 12.03 -6.06
N LYS A 46 -9.60 11.30 -7.11
CA LYS A 46 -9.65 9.83 -7.10
C LYS A 46 -8.39 9.25 -7.75
N VAL A 47 -8.03 9.77 -8.92
CA VAL A 47 -6.93 9.23 -9.72
C VAL A 47 -5.54 9.55 -9.16
N CYS A 48 -5.40 10.53 -8.27
CA CYS A 48 -4.12 10.80 -7.60
C CYS A 48 -3.57 9.57 -6.87
N TYR A 49 -4.46 8.68 -6.41
CA TYR A 49 -4.07 7.45 -5.72
C TYR A 49 -3.45 6.39 -6.66
N ILE A 50 -3.67 6.52 -7.97
CA ILE A 50 -3.07 5.67 -8.99
C ILE A 50 -1.56 5.83 -9.05
N GLY A 51 -1.02 7.02 -8.74
CA GLY A 51 0.43 7.25 -8.78
C GLY A 51 1.26 6.46 -7.77
N CYS A 52 0.64 5.74 -6.83
CA CYS A 52 1.34 4.92 -5.86
C CYS A 52 0.54 3.67 -5.46
N GLY A 53 -0.45 3.84 -4.57
CA GLY A 53 -1.04 2.72 -3.85
C GLY A 53 -1.82 1.74 -4.74
N VAL A 54 -2.56 2.24 -5.72
CA VAL A 54 -3.33 1.38 -6.65
C VAL A 54 -2.41 0.59 -7.55
N THR A 55 -1.47 1.24 -8.25
CA THR A 55 -0.58 0.57 -9.20
C THR A 55 0.35 -0.41 -8.49
N THR A 56 0.79 -0.09 -7.27
CA THR A 56 1.59 -1.02 -6.46
C THR A 56 0.80 -2.29 -6.14
N GLY A 57 -0.44 -2.15 -5.64
CA GLY A 57 -1.26 -3.30 -5.28
C GLY A 57 -1.68 -4.13 -6.49
N VAL A 58 -2.13 -3.49 -7.57
CA VAL A 58 -2.54 -4.17 -8.81
C VAL A 58 -1.34 -4.82 -9.49
N GLY A 59 -0.21 -4.11 -9.57
CA GLY A 59 0.99 -4.64 -10.20
C GLY A 59 1.59 -5.83 -9.45
N ALA A 60 1.51 -5.83 -8.11
CA ALA A 60 1.92 -6.97 -7.30
C ALA A 60 1.15 -8.25 -7.68
N VAL A 61 -0.14 -8.15 -7.98
CA VAL A 61 -0.96 -9.30 -8.38
C VAL A 61 -0.70 -9.70 -9.83
N LEU A 62 -0.79 -8.74 -10.76
CA LEU A 62 -0.82 -9.05 -12.20
C LEU A 62 0.58 -9.29 -12.79
N PHE A 63 1.58 -8.54 -12.33
CA PHE A 63 2.91 -8.55 -12.94
C PHE A 63 3.95 -9.30 -12.10
N SER A 64 3.91 -9.14 -10.78
CA SER A 64 4.88 -9.79 -9.88
C SER A 64 4.46 -11.22 -9.52
N ALA A 65 3.29 -11.38 -8.89
CA ALA A 65 2.78 -12.69 -8.46
C ALA A 65 2.13 -13.47 -9.62
N LYS A 66 1.68 -12.77 -10.66
CA LYS A 66 1.00 -13.34 -11.84
C LYS A 66 -0.13 -14.28 -11.45
N VAL A 67 -1.01 -13.80 -10.58
CA VAL A 67 -2.14 -14.59 -10.06
C VAL A 67 -3.00 -15.08 -11.22
N GLU A 68 -3.26 -16.38 -11.23
CA GLU A 68 -4.10 -17.04 -12.21
C GLU A 68 -5.52 -17.24 -11.68
N ALA A 69 -6.48 -17.39 -12.61
CA ALA A 69 -7.85 -17.72 -12.23
C ALA A 69 -7.90 -19.04 -11.45
N GLY A 70 -8.69 -19.08 -10.38
CA GLY A 70 -8.78 -20.22 -9.47
C GLY A 70 -7.72 -20.25 -8.36
N ALA A 71 -6.75 -19.33 -8.35
CA ALA A 71 -5.73 -19.27 -7.31
C ALA A 71 -6.31 -18.86 -5.95
N ASN A 72 -5.68 -19.32 -4.86
CA ASN A 72 -5.94 -18.85 -3.51
C ASN A 72 -4.86 -17.84 -3.10
N VAL A 73 -5.26 -16.65 -2.65
CA VAL A 73 -4.36 -15.53 -2.34
C VAL A 73 -4.46 -15.16 -0.86
N ALA A 74 -3.33 -14.98 -0.19
CA ALA A 74 -3.27 -14.40 1.15
C ALA A 74 -2.60 -13.01 1.11
N VAL A 75 -3.23 -12.02 1.72
CA VAL A 75 -2.78 -10.62 1.73
C VAL A 75 -2.48 -10.19 3.16
N PHE A 76 -1.20 -9.94 3.46
CA PHE A 76 -0.76 -9.47 4.76
C PHE A 76 -0.69 -7.94 4.78
N GLY A 77 -1.52 -7.32 5.61
CA GLY A 77 -1.73 -5.87 5.71
C GLY A 77 -2.90 -5.41 4.85
N LEU A 78 -3.90 -4.81 5.49
CA LEU A 78 -5.15 -4.31 4.88
C LEU A 78 -5.20 -2.77 4.86
N GLY A 79 -4.02 -2.15 4.70
CA GLY A 79 -3.90 -0.72 4.43
C GLY A 79 -4.21 -0.37 2.98
N GLY A 80 -3.86 0.86 2.59
CA GLY A 80 -4.18 1.38 1.25
C GLY A 80 -3.68 0.51 0.08
N ILE A 81 -2.51 -0.12 0.18
CA ILE A 81 -2.01 -1.02 -0.87
C ILE A 81 -2.73 -2.37 -0.82
N GLY A 82 -2.86 -2.95 0.38
CA GLY A 82 -3.47 -4.27 0.58
C GLY A 82 -4.89 -4.37 0.03
N VAL A 83 -5.70 -3.32 0.21
CA VAL A 83 -7.06 -3.28 -0.36
C VAL A 83 -7.06 -3.26 -1.90
N ASN A 84 -6.01 -2.76 -2.54
CA ASN A 84 -5.85 -2.83 -4.00
C ASN A 84 -5.33 -4.20 -4.46
N VAL A 85 -4.51 -4.87 -3.66
CA VAL A 85 -4.13 -6.28 -3.90
C VAL A 85 -5.37 -7.17 -3.89
N ILE A 86 -6.26 -7.00 -2.91
CA ILE A 86 -7.52 -7.78 -2.84
C ILE A 86 -8.38 -7.55 -4.08
N GLN A 87 -8.58 -6.28 -4.47
CA GLN A 87 -9.36 -5.95 -5.68
C GLN A 87 -8.74 -6.57 -6.93
N ALA A 88 -7.42 -6.46 -7.09
CA ALA A 88 -6.72 -7.03 -8.23
C ALA A 88 -6.75 -8.56 -8.24
N ALA A 89 -6.63 -9.23 -7.09
CA ALA A 89 -6.73 -10.69 -6.99
C ALA A 89 -8.10 -11.18 -7.46
N LYS A 90 -9.17 -10.46 -7.10
CA LYS A 90 -10.51 -10.74 -7.61
C LYS A 90 -10.64 -10.49 -9.11
N MET A 91 -10.09 -9.39 -9.61
CA MET A 91 -10.05 -9.10 -11.05
C MET A 91 -9.28 -10.17 -11.85
N ALA A 92 -8.25 -10.77 -11.26
CA ALA A 92 -7.49 -11.88 -11.83
C ALA A 92 -8.21 -13.24 -11.75
N GLY A 93 -9.36 -13.31 -11.07
CA GLY A 93 -10.16 -14.53 -10.95
C GLY A 93 -9.74 -15.46 -9.82
N ALA A 94 -9.09 -14.97 -8.77
CA ALA A 94 -8.77 -15.78 -7.59
C ALA A 94 -10.05 -16.40 -6.98
N ASP A 95 -9.98 -17.69 -6.60
CA ASP A 95 -11.08 -18.43 -5.96
C ASP A 95 -11.30 -17.95 -4.53
N LYS A 96 -10.21 -17.79 -3.78
CA LYS A 96 -10.22 -17.26 -2.40
C LYS A 96 -9.18 -16.18 -2.21
N VAL A 97 -9.54 -15.17 -1.45
CA VAL A 97 -8.64 -14.10 -1.02
C VAL A 97 -8.75 -13.95 0.49
N ILE A 98 -7.66 -14.15 1.23
CA ILE A 98 -7.62 -14.10 2.69
C ILE A 98 -6.87 -12.84 3.11
N GLY A 99 -7.57 -11.92 3.78
CA GLY A 99 -6.95 -10.73 4.37
C GLY A 99 -6.43 -11.00 5.78
N VAL A 100 -5.19 -10.61 6.07
CA VAL A 100 -4.54 -10.75 7.38
C VAL A 100 -4.08 -9.38 7.86
N ASP A 101 -4.60 -8.91 8.99
CA ASP A 101 -4.16 -7.68 9.64
C ASP A 101 -4.21 -7.82 11.16
N ILE A 102 -3.34 -7.11 11.86
CA ILE A 102 -3.32 -7.08 13.34
C ILE A 102 -4.39 -6.14 13.90
N ASN A 103 -4.83 -5.17 13.12
CA ASN A 103 -5.84 -4.20 13.53
C ASN A 103 -7.24 -4.69 13.10
N PRO A 104 -8.10 -5.10 14.03
CA PRO A 104 -9.43 -5.62 13.71
C PRO A 104 -10.32 -4.60 13.00
N ALA A 105 -10.08 -3.28 13.18
CA ALA A 105 -10.84 -2.24 12.48
C ALA A 105 -10.70 -2.32 10.95
N ARG A 106 -9.60 -2.92 10.45
CA ARG A 106 -9.34 -3.06 9.00
C ARG A 106 -10.27 -4.05 8.31
N GLN A 107 -10.93 -4.93 9.04
CA GLN A 107 -11.91 -5.87 8.47
C GLN A 107 -13.15 -5.17 7.91
N ARG A 108 -13.49 -3.99 8.47
CA ARG A 108 -14.67 -3.20 8.05
C ARG A 108 -14.42 -2.36 6.81
N GLU A 109 -13.18 -2.31 6.32
CA GLU A 109 -12.88 -1.65 5.05
C GLU A 109 -13.64 -2.38 3.93
N PRO A 110 -14.45 -1.68 3.10
CA PRO A 110 -15.35 -2.33 2.15
C PRO A 110 -14.68 -3.35 1.22
N ALA A 111 -13.44 -3.06 0.81
CA ALA A 111 -12.63 -3.97 0.00
C ALA A 111 -12.20 -5.23 0.76
N ALA A 112 -11.86 -5.10 2.05
CA ALA A 112 -11.48 -6.22 2.91
C ALA A 112 -12.70 -7.10 3.27
N THR A 113 -13.86 -6.49 3.53
CA THR A 113 -15.11 -7.21 3.84
C THR A 113 -15.51 -8.13 2.68
N SER A 114 -15.25 -7.71 1.44
CA SER A 114 -15.56 -8.52 0.26
C SER A 114 -14.66 -9.77 0.12
N ALA A 115 -13.50 -9.82 0.77
CA ALA A 115 -12.59 -10.96 0.80
C ALA A 115 -12.83 -11.88 2.02
N ALA A 116 -13.72 -11.50 2.94
CA ALA A 116 -13.92 -12.23 4.19
C ALA A 116 -14.79 -13.49 4.00
N SER A 117 -14.25 -14.52 3.34
CA SER A 117 -14.63 -15.91 3.63
C SER A 117 -13.65 -16.44 4.67
N ALA A 118 -14.15 -16.67 5.88
CA ALA A 118 -13.41 -16.98 7.09
C ALA A 118 -12.36 -18.10 6.92
N MET A 119 -11.08 -17.78 7.16
CA MET A 119 -10.08 -18.79 7.52
C MET A 119 -9.07 -18.20 8.53
N ARG A 120 -8.97 -18.87 9.69
CA ARG A 120 -8.07 -18.55 10.79
C ARG A 120 -6.63 -18.92 10.39
N VAL A 121 -5.78 -17.94 10.08
CA VAL A 121 -4.35 -18.18 9.94
C VAL A 121 -3.70 -18.06 11.32
N LEU A 122 -3.30 -19.20 11.89
CA LEU A 122 -2.42 -19.27 13.06
C LEU A 122 -1.01 -18.83 12.63
N LEU A 123 -0.67 -17.55 12.82
CA LEU A 123 0.72 -17.12 12.69
C LEU A 123 1.46 -17.40 14.00
N TYR A 124 2.28 -18.44 14.01
CA TYR A 124 3.33 -18.63 15.01
C TYR A 124 4.47 -17.66 14.70
N THR A 125 4.53 -16.51 15.38
CA THR A 125 5.71 -15.63 15.29
C THR A 125 6.82 -16.23 16.13
N SER A 126 7.72 -17.01 15.52
CA SER A 126 8.97 -17.36 16.17
C SER A 126 9.77 -16.07 16.39
N HIS A 127 10.11 -15.74 17.64
CA HIS A 127 11.00 -14.62 17.97
C HIS A 127 12.35 -14.81 17.29
N ARG A 128 12.54 -14.24 16.10
CA ARG A 128 13.88 -13.91 15.58
C ARG A 128 13.97 -12.39 15.42
N PRO A 129 15.01 -11.74 15.97
CA PRO A 129 15.18 -10.31 15.85
C PRO A 129 15.45 -9.96 14.37
N TYR A 130 14.56 -9.19 13.76
CA TYR A 130 14.77 -8.57 12.45
C TYR A 130 15.72 -7.37 12.61
N GLY A 131 16.65 -7.23 11.66
CA GLY A 131 17.86 -6.40 11.71
C GLY A 131 17.69 -4.87 11.81
N PRO A 132 18.79 -4.10 11.65
CA PRO A 132 19.04 -2.81 12.32
C PRO A 132 18.34 -1.58 11.75
N TYR A 133 17.32 -1.71 10.89
CA TYR A 133 16.68 -0.57 10.22
C TYR A 133 15.16 -0.55 10.37
N LEU A 134 14.62 -0.31 11.57
CA LEU A 134 13.26 0.19 11.75
C LEU A 134 13.15 1.11 12.97
N ALA A 135 12.31 2.14 12.80
CA ALA A 135 11.98 3.23 13.72
C ALA A 135 11.66 2.77 15.16
N PRO A 136 11.82 3.66 16.17
CA PRO A 136 11.52 3.32 17.57
C PRO A 136 10.10 2.78 17.73
N GLN A 137 10.02 1.55 18.22
CA GLN A 137 8.80 0.90 18.68
C GLN A 137 8.15 1.80 19.75
N GLN A 138 6.89 2.20 19.54
CA GLN A 138 6.13 2.88 20.59
C GLN A 138 5.94 1.90 21.77
N PRO A 139 6.42 2.24 22.98
CA PRO A 139 6.21 1.39 24.15
C PRO A 139 4.74 1.46 24.57
N GLY A 140 4.03 0.33 24.52
CA GLY A 140 2.66 0.22 25.06
C GLY A 140 1.68 -0.62 24.24
N ILE A 141 2.01 -1.03 23.01
CA ILE A 141 1.16 -1.93 22.23
C ILE A 141 1.48 -3.36 22.65
N ASN A 142 0.72 -3.92 23.58
CA ASN A 142 0.62 -5.35 23.77
C ASN A 142 -0.17 -5.93 22.59
N PRO A 143 0.42 -6.72 21.67
CA PRO A 143 -0.29 -7.30 20.55
C PRO A 143 -1.08 -8.51 21.05
N ARG A 144 -2.05 -8.30 21.95
CA ARG A 144 -3.10 -9.28 22.20
C ARG A 144 -4.05 -9.22 21.01
N MET A 145 -3.84 -10.16 20.11
CA MET A 145 -4.68 -10.41 18.96
C MET A 145 -6.03 -10.94 19.46
N GLU A 146 -7.06 -10.09 19.44
CA GLU A 146 -8.40 -10.48 19.85
C GLU A 146 -9.18 -11.12 18.70
N ILE A 147 -9.76 -12.27 19.02
CA ILE A 147 -10.54 -13.13 18.14
C ILE A 147 -12.00 -12.65 18.23
N TRP A 148 -12.53 -12.10 17.13
CA TRP A 148 -13.93 -11.73 17.04
C TRP A 148 -14.67 -12.73 16.15
N ASN A 149 -15.77 -13.28 16.65
CA ASN A 149 -16.68 -14.16 15.93
C ASN A 149 -18.03 -13.43 15.78
N THR A 150 -18.65 -13.53 14.61
CA THR A 150 -20.10 -13.33 14.44
C THR A 150 -20.68 -14.62 13.92
#